data_AF-A0A7Y5WRT0-F1
#
_entry.id   AF-A0A7Y5WRT0-F1
#
_cell.length_a   1.000
_cell.length_b   1.000
_cell.length_c   1.000
_cell.angle_alpha   90.00
_cell.angle_beta   90.00
_cell.angle_gamma   90.00
#
_symmetry.space_group_name_H-M   'P 1'
#
loop_
_entity.id
_entity.type
_entity.pdbx_description
1 polymer ?
#
loop_
_entity_poly.entity_id
_entity_poly.type
_entity_poly.pdbx_seq_one_letter_code
_entity_poly.pdbx_strand_id
1 'polypeptide(L)'
;MALLPHPAYAWTPGTHVFLGDAVLRSLGQLPDSVAELLRAFPYDFLYGSIAADTSMAKKYVPTGRHCHSWTVGLEIHDAAPDEPLRAFALGYLAHLAADSIAHNHFVPKQLAVTASTSSLGHSYWESRFETHLGPACARQARDLILLDHSRADGLLDRILSPTIFSTQTNRRIFRGMVHAADSESWQRIFGLMTENSRWDLPDADVGRYVEQSYDSIIDFLVHFDRSSPYKLDPSGDDALRRAKQVRREALRTGGPERVREEAEAQFGLPTSSLGYARTLGEPLYVPSRDDSN
;
A
#
# COMPACT_ATOMS: atom_id res chain seq x y z
N MET A 1 26.86 13.60 6.13
CA MET A 1 25.51 13.82 5.58
C MET A 1 24.63 12.69 6.10
N ALA A 2 23.80 12.95 7.12
CA ALA A 2 22.95 11.93 7.69
C ALA A 2 21.78 11.66 6.73
N LEU A 3 21.76 10.49 6.11
CA LEU A 3 20.61 10.01 5.34
C LEU A 3 19.47 9.78 6.34
N LEU A 4 18.51 10.70 6.39
CA LEU A 4 17.25 10.44 7.07
C LEU A 4 16.60 9.24 6.37
N PRO A 5 16.12 8.22 7.09
CA PRO A 5 15.39 7.12 6.46
C PRO A 5 14.19 7.72 5.74
N HIS A 6 14.19 7.61 4.41
CA HIS A 6 13.02 7.96 3.62
C HIS A 6 11.90 7.02 4.06
N PRO A 7 10.69 7.52 4.37
CA PRO A 7 9.56 6.65 4.60
C PRO A 7 9.40 5.75 3.38
N ALA A 8 9.64 4.45 3.56
CA ALA A 8 9.15 3.42 2.65
C ALA A 8 7.64 3.42 2.85
N TYR A 9 6.96 4.14 1.96
CA TYR A 9 5.54 3.96 1.75
C TYR A 9 5.36 2.59 1.11
N ALA A 10 4.16 2.03 1.19
CA ALA A 10 3.79 0.98 0.28
C ALA A 10 3.24 1.59 -1.01
N TRP A 11 2.35 0.91 -1.75
CA TRP A 11 1.63 1.59 -2.81
C TRP A 11 1.21 2.99 -2.34
N THR A 12 1.39 4.01 -3.17
CA THR A 12 1.18 5.38 -2.70
C THR A 12 -0.27 5.56 -2.21
N PRO A 13 -0.55 6.54 -1.33
CA PRO A 13 -1.91 6.84 -0.93
C PRO A 13 -2.88 7.04 -2.11
N GLY A 14 -2.43 7.63 -3.22
CA GLY A 14 -3.25 7.74 -4.44
C GLY A 14 -3.54 6.38 -5.08
N THR A 15 -2.56 5.47 -5.14
CA THR A 15 -2.78 4.10 -5.64
C THR A 15 -3.78 3.34 -4.77
N HIS A 16 -3.72 3.47 -3.45
CA HIS A 16 -4.71 2.86 -2.56
C HIS A 16 -6.10 3.46 -2.72
N VAL A 17 -6.22 4.79 -2.84
CA VAL A 17 -7.51 5.43 -3.13
C VAL A 17 -8.08 4.95 -4.46
N PHE A 18 -7.24 4.83 -5.50
CA PHE A 18 -7.65 4.31 -6.80
C PHE A 18 -8.24 2.89 -6.69
N LEU A 19 -7.56 2.00 -5.96
CA LEU A 19 -8.04 0.64 -5.71
C LEU A 19 -9.30 0.62 -4.83
N GLY A 20 -9.35 1.46 -3.79
CA GLY A 20 -10.50 1.61 -2.91
C GLY A 20 -11.75 2.08 -3.66
N ASP A 21 -11.62 3.05 -4.55
CA ASP A 21 -12.72 3.49 -5.41
C ASP A 21 -13.19 2.38 -6.35
N ALA A 22 -12.28 1.55 -6.87
CA ALA A 22 -12.65 0.40 -7.67
C ALA A 22 -13.50 -0.60 -6.86
N VAL A 23 -13.19 -0.82 -5.59
CA VAL A 23 -14.00 -1.64 -4.67
C VAL A 23 -15.38 -1.00 -4.48
N LEU A 24 -15.44 0.30 -4.20
CA LEU A 24 -16.70 1.03 -3.99
C LEU A 24 -17.60 1.05 -5.24
N ARG A 25 -17.02 1.02 -6.45
CA ARG A 25 -17.80 0.86 -7.70
C ARG A 25 -18.30 -0.56 -7.93
N SER A 26 -17.76 -1.54 -7.20
CA SER A 26 -17.93 -2.98 -7.47
C SER A 26 -18.47 -3.74 -6.27
N LEU A 27 -19.24 -3.07 -5.40
CA LEU A 27 -19.76 -3.64 -4.16
C LEU A 27 -20.57 -4.94 -4.35
N GLY A 28 -21.11 -5.20 -5.53
CA GLY A 28 -21.80 -6.45 -5.86
C GLY A 28 -20.91 -7.70 -5.86
N GLN A 29 -19.59 -7.54 -5.77
CA GLN A 29 -18.65 -8.65 -5.59
C GLN A 29 -18.43 -9.03 -4.12
N LEU A 30 -18.91 -8.23 -3.18
CA LEU A 30 -18.69 -8.41 -1.75
C LEU A 30 -19.92 -9.08 -1.09
N PRO A 31 -19.76 -9.71 0.09
CA PRO A 31 -20.90 -10.14 0.90
C PRO A 31 -21.82 -8.95 1.22
N ASP A 32 -23.14 -9.17 1.23
CA ASP A 32 -24.14 -8.10 1.37
C ASP A 32 -23.88 -7.18 2.58
N SER A 33 -23.53 -7.75 3.73
CA SER A 33 -23.23 -6.97 4.94
C SER A 33 -22.02 -6.05 4.79
N VAL A 34 -21.00 -6.49 4.06
CA VAL A 34 -19.82 -5.67 3.74
C VAL A 34 -20.20 -4.60 2.73
N ALA A 35 -20.93 -4.98 1.67
CA ALA A 35 -21.38 -4.06 0.63
C ALA A 35 -22.25 -2.92 1.20
N GLU A 36 -23.19 -3.23 2.09
CA GLU A 36 -24.03 -2.25 2.78
C GLU A 36 -23.21 -1.30 3.65
N LEU A 37 -22.27 -1.84 4.44
CA LEU A 37 -21.39 -1.06 5.29
C LEU A 37 -20.53 -0.07 4.48
N LEU A 38 -19.87 -0.55 3.42
CA LEU A 38 -19.01 0.28 2.58
C LEU A 38 -19.81 1.32 1.79
N ARG A 39 -21.05 1.01 1.40
CA ARG A 39 -21.96 1.98 0.78
C ARG A 39 -22.36 3.10 1.72
N ALA A 40 -22.56 2.79 3.01
CA ALA A 40 -22.93 3.76 4.03
C ALA A 40 -21.76 4.63 4.48
N PHE A 41 -20.54 4.07 4.53
CA PHE A 41 -19.34 4.74 5.06
C PHE A 41 -18.15 4.70 4.07
N PRO A 42 -18.30 5.23 2.85
CA PRO A 42 -17.27 5.12 1.82
C PRO A 42 -16.02 5.94 2.17
N TYR A 43 -16.16 7.09 2.81
CA TYR A 43 -15.02 7.93 3.19
C TYR A 43 -14.20 7.32 4.33
N ASP A 44 -14.84 6.69 5.33
CA ASP A 44 -14.14 5.97 6.39
C ASP A 44 -13.34 4.80 5.81
N PHE A 45 -13.93 4.03 4.89
CA PHE A 45 -13.24 2.96 4.16
C PHE A 45 -12.04 3.48 3.36
N LEU A 46 -12.24 4.51 2.54
CA LEU A 46 -11.14 5.09 1.76
C LEU A 46 -10.04 5.62 2.68
N TYR A 47 -10.39 6.23 3.82
CA TYR A 47 -9.39 6.73 4.76
C TYR A 47 -8.60 5.57 5.38
N GLY A 48 -9.29 4.50 5.77
CA GLY A 48 -8.65 3.26 6.19
C GLY A 48 -7.64 2.73 5.18
N SER A 49 -7.97 2.80 3.88
CA SER A 49 -7.11 2.33 2.80
C SER A 49 -5.79 3.09 2.65
N ILE A 50 -5.66 4.25 3.27
CA ILE A 50 -4.41 5.04 3.27
C ILE A 50 -3.80 5.19 4.67
N ALA A 51 -4.53 4.86 5.74
CA ALA A 51 -4.15 5.20 7.10
C ALA A 51 -2.86 4.49 7.61
N ALA A 52 -2.54 3.32 7.04
CA ALA A 52 -1.32 2.60 7.40
C ALA A 52 -0.05 3.37 6.97
N ASP A 53 -0.05 4.05 5.82
CA ASP A 53 1.07 4.87 5.35
C ASP A 53 1.25 6.18 6.12
N THR A 54 0.18 6.64 6.76
CA THR A 54 0.10 7.95 7.41
C THR A 54 0.35 7.85 8.91
N SER A 55 0.17 6.66 9.48
CA SER A 55 0.52 6.34 10.86
C SER A 55 2.04 6.41 11.09
N MET A 56 2.55 7.61 11.36
CA MET A 56 3.98 7.95 11.53
C MET A 56 4.71 7.27 12.71
N ALA A 57 4.13 6.25 13.33
CA ALA A 57 4.69 5.60 14.51
C ALA A 57 5.95 4.76 14.22
N LYS A 58 6.40 4.61 12.95
CA LYS A 58 7.58 3.79 12.56
C LYS A 58 8.83 4.06 13.39
N LYS A 59 9.03 5.28 13.92
CA LYS A 59 10.25 5.63 14.68
C LYS A 59 10.27 5.10 16.13
N TYR A 60 9.15 4.65 16.67
CA TYR A 60 9.03 4.32 18.10
C TYR A 60 8.42 2.94 18.40
N VAL A 61 8.00 2.16 17.39
CA VAL A 61 7.46 0.82 17.65
C VAL A 61 8.57 -0.22 17.82
N PRO A 62 8.52 -1.08 18.84
CA PRO A 62 9.33 -2.30 18.92
C PRO A 62 9.21 -3.13 17.63
N THR A 63 10.30 -3.82 17.28
CA THR A 63 10.38 -4.69 16.11
C THR A 63 9.24 -5.72 16.13
N GLY A 64 8.39 -5.75 15.10
CA GLY A 64 7.32 -6.76 14.94
C GLY A 64 5.87 -6.27 15.09
N ARG A 65 5.61 -4.97 15.34
CA ARG A 65 4.25 -4.38 15.33
C ARG A 65 4.17 -3.14 14.42
N HIS A 66 4.62 -3.30 13.19
CA HIS A 66 4.58 -2.25 12.17
C HIS A 66 3.16 -2.09 11.59
N CYS A 67 2.83 -0.91 11.05
CA CYS A 67 1.52 -0.63 10.44
C CYS A 67 1.17 -1.58 9.29
N HIS A 68 2.17 -2.06 8.56
CA HIS A 68 2.04 -3.07 7.52
C HIS A 68 1.98 -4.50 8.08
N SER A 69 1.06 -4.77 9.02
CA SER A 69 0.90 -6.07 9.69
C SER A 69 -0.56 -6.52 9.72
N TRP A 70 -0.81 -7.74 9.26
CA TRP A 70 -2.11 -8.39 9.36
C TRP A 70 -2.65 -8.42 10.78
N THR A 71 -1.78 -8.69 11.77
CA THR A 71 -2.17 -8.70 13.19
C THR A 71 -2.69 -7.34 13.63
N VAL A 72 -2.02 -6.25 13.24
CA VAL A 72 -2.47 -4.89 13.56
C VAL A 72 -3.79 -4.57 12.87
N GLY A 73 -3.93 -4.89 11.58
CA GLY A 73 -5.16 -4.68 10.83
C GLY A 73 -6.36 -5.43 11.43
N LEU A 74 -6.18 -6.68 11.84
CA LEU A 74 -7.22 -7.48 12.49
C LEU A 74 -7.54 -6.97 13.90
N GLU A 75 -6.54 -6.52 14.68
CA GLU A 75 -6.79 -5.86 15.97
C GLU A 75 -7.63 -4.58 15.80
N ILE A 76 -7.38 -3.79 14.74
CA ILE A 76 -8.19 -2.61 14.39
C ILE A 76 -9.63 -3.01 14.06
N HIS A 77 -9.81 -4.04 13.25
CA HIS A 77 -11.11 -4.58 12.90
C HIS A 77 -11.91 -5.07 14.12
N ASP A 78 -11.27 -5.85 14.99
CA ASP A 78 -11.95 -6.43 16.16
C ASP A 78 -12.28 -5.39 17.23
N ALA A 79 -11.49 -4.32 17.31
CA ALA A 79 -11.70 -3.22 18.25
C ALA A 79 -12.66 -2.13 17.75
N ALA A 80 -13.12 -2.19 16.49
CA ALA A 80 -13.99 -1.19 15.89
C ALA A 80 -15.41 -1.21 16.52
N PRO A 81 -15.80 -0.16 17.28
CA PRO A 81 -17.01 -0.20 18.10
C PRO A 81 -18.30 0.08 17.32
N ASP A 82 -18.21 0.70 16.14
CA ASP A 82 -19.35 1.13 15.34
C ASP A 82 -19.07 1.03 13.85
N GLU A 83 -20.12 1.22 13.04
CA GLU A 83 -20.11 1.02 11.61
C GLU A 83 -19.07 1.88 10.85
N PRO A 84 -18.92 3.20 11.09
CA PRO A 84 -17.85 3.98 10.48
C PRO A 84 -16.46 3.39 10.73
N LEU A 85 -16.17 3.03 12.00
CA LEU A 85 -14.86 2.47 12.36
C LEU A 85 -14.65 1.04 11.83
N ARG A 86 -15.73 0.28 11.60
CA ARG A 86 -15.65 -1.02 10.91
C ARG A 86 -15.34 -0.84 9.44
N ALA A 87 -15.96 0.13 8.76
CA ALA A 87 -15.63 0.46 7.37
C ALA A 87 -14.17 0.92 7.24
N PHE A 88 -13.72 1.77 8.15
CA PHE A 88 -12.32 2.16 8.28
C PHE A 88 -11.38 0.95 8.44
N ALA A 89 -11.70 0.02 9.33
CA ALA A 89 -10.88 -1.16 9.54
C ALA A 89 -10.80 -2.06 8.29
N LEU A 90 -11.91 -2.22 7.55
CA LEU A 90 -11.91 -2.92 6.27
C LEU A 90 -11.06 -2.21 5.22
N GLY A 91 -11.04 -0.87 5.23
CA GLY A 91 -10.12 -0.07 4.43
C GLY A 91 -8.67 -0.38 4.75
N TYR A 92 -8.33 -0.42 6.04
CA TYR A 92 -6.98 -0.77 6.50
C TYR A 92 -6.57 -2.17 6.07
N LEU A 93 -7.48 -3.14 6.12
CA LEU A 93 -7.21 -4.50 5.65
C LEU A 93 -7.08 -4.58 4.12
N ALA A 94 -7.86 -3.78 3.37
CA ALA A 94 -7.71 -3.64 1.93
C ALA A 94 -6.33 -3.07 1.54
N HIS A 95 -5.83 -2.09 2.30
CA HIS A 95 -4.46 -1.58 2.15
C HIS A 95 -3.43 -2.71 2.24
N LEU A 96 -3.48 -3.49 3.33
CA LEU A 96 -2.55 -4.62 3.53
C LEU A 96 -2.65 -5.67 2.42
N ALA A 97 -3.85 -5.94 1.90
CA ALA A 97 -4.06 -6.87 0.80
C ALA A 97 -3.37 -6.37 -0.49
N ALA A 98 -3.49 -5.08 -0.81
CA ALA A 98 -2.81 -4.49 -1.95
C ALA A 98 -1.29 -4.50 -1.79
N ASP A 99 -0.79 -4.21 -0.59
CA ASP A 99 0.65 -4.17 -0.29
C ASP A 99 1.32 -5.52 -0.29
N SER A 100 0.55 -6.56 0.03
CA SER A 100 1.01 -7.93 -0.15
C SER A 100 1.45 -8.19 -1.60
N ILE A 101 0.85 -7.50 -2.58
CA ILE A 101 1.27 -7.54 -3.99
C ILE A 101 2.45 -6.59 -4.25
N ALA A 102 2.36 -5.34 -3.80
CA ALA A 102 3.40 -4.33 -4.01
C ALA A 102 4.78 -4.81 -3.51
N HIS A 103 4.83 -5.25 -2.25
CA HIS A 103 6.06 -5.51 -1.54
C HIS A 103 6.64 -6.91 -1.75
N ASN A 104 5.84 -7.87 -2.20
CA ASN A 104 6.34 -9.22 -2.51
C ASN A 104 6.68 -9.40 -3.99
N HIS A 105 6.13 -8.57 -4.88
CA HIS A 105 6.30 -8.74 -6.33
C HIS A 105 6.85 -7.50 -7.02
N PHE A 106 6.12 -6.39 -6.97
CA PHE A 106 6.47 -5.21 -7.78
C PHE A 106 7.77 -4.55 -7.32
N VAL A 107 7.78 -3.98 -6.11
CA VAL A 107 8.91 -3.22 -5.57
C VAL A 107 10.20 -4.06 -5.56
N PRO A 108 10.24 -5.31 -5.04
CA PRO A 108 11.48 -6.09 -5.04
C PRO A 108 11.97 -6.43 -6.45
N LYS A 109 11.10 -6.72 -7.42
CA LYS A 109 11.49 -6.89 -8.83
C LYS A 109 12.20 -5.64 -9.34
N GLN A 110 11.60 -4.46 -9.11
CA GLN A 110 12.13 -3.21 -9.60
C GLN A 110 13.45 -2.81 -8.93
N LEU A 111 13.57 -3.03 -7.62
CA LEU A 111 14.82 -2.82 -6.88
C LEU A 111 15.94 -3.75 -7.36
N ALA A 112 15.61 -5.01 -7.69
CA ALA A 112 16.58 -5.96 -8.22
C ALA A 112 17.14 -5.48 -9.57
N VAL A 113 16.31 -4.92 -10.46
CA VAL A 113 16.75 -4.52 -11.82
C VAL A 113 17.43 -3.14 -11.90
N THR A 114 17.10 -2.15 -11.06
CA THR A 114 17.56 -0.75 -11.27
C THR A 114 18.71 -0.22 -10.41
N ALA A 115 19.37 -1.07 -9.62
CA ALA A 115 20.56 -0.69 -8.84
C ALA A 115 20.33 0.43 -7.82
N SER A 116 19.09 0.67 -7.40
CA SER A 116 18.75 1.70 -6.44
C SER A 116 19.05 1.26 -5.01
N THR A 117 19.35 2.24 -4.13
CA THR A 117 19.36 1.97 -2.69
C THR A 117 17.93 1.67 -2.24
N SER A 118 17.75 0.73 -1.30
CA SER A 118 16.40 0.21 -1.01
C SER A 118 15.38 1.28 -0.65
N SER A 119 15.73 2.28 0.16
CA SER A 119 14.74 3.28 0.60
C SER A 119 14.40 4.31 -0.49
N LEU A 120 15.38 4.78 -1.26
CA LEU A 120 15.13 5.76 -2.33
C LEU A 120 14.50 5.11 -3.58
N GLY A 121 14.90 3.86 -3.87
CA GLY A 121 14.34 3.10 -4.98
C GLY A 121 12.90 2.67 -4.74
N HIS A 122 12.57 2.35 -3.49
CA HIS A 122 11.22 1.92 -3.08
C HIS A 122 10.20 3.01 -3.36
N SER A 123 10.34 4.18 -2.71
CA SER A 123 9.40 5.30 -2.91
C SER A 123 9.39 5.80 -4.36
N TYR A 124 10.54 5.74 -5.06
CA TYR A 124 10.58 6.08 -6.48
C TYR A 124 9.65 5.20 -7.32
N TRP A 125 9.68 3.88 -7.12
CA TRP A 125 8.91 2.94 -7.93
C TRP A 125 7.41 3.03 -7.66
N GLU A 126 7.01 3.30 -6.42
CA GLU A 126 5.61 3.51 -6.05
C GLU A 126 5.06 4.81 -6.62
N SER A 127 5.79 5.92 -6.46
CA SER A 127 5.40 7.18 -7.08
C SER A 127 5.37 7.06 -8.60
N ARG A 128 6.33 6.34 -9.20
CA ARG A 128 6.33 6.06 -10.64
C ARG A 128 5.07 5.31 -11.06
N PHE A 129 4.68 4.27 -10.32
CA PHE A 129 3.45 3.54 -10.58
C PHE A 129 2.21 4.45 -10.53
N GLU A 130 2.08 5.28 -9.50
CA GLU A 130 0.97 6.23 -9.35
C GLU A 130 0.85 7.18 -10.54
N THR A 131 1.97 7.62 -11.13
CA THR A 131 1.92 8.51 -12.30
C THR A 131 1.17 7.92 -13.49
N HIS A 132 1.10 6.59 -13.63
CA HIS A 132 0.32 5.93 -14.68
C HIS A 132 -1.19 5.95 -14.39
N LEU A 133 -1.60 6.01 -13.13
CA LEU A 133 -3.01 6.05 -12.72
C LEU A 133 -3.64 7.44 -12.88
N GLY A 134 -2.81 8.45 -13.16
CA GLY A 134 -3.22 9.82 -13.39
C GLY A 134 -3.40 10.63 -12.10
N PRO A 135 -3.41 11.97 -12.21
CA PRO A 135 -3.31 12.85 -11.04
C PRO A 135 -4.60 12.95 -10.21
N ALA A 136 -5.70 12.33 -10.66
CA ALA A 136 -6.97 12.37 -9.95
C ALA A 136 -6.90 11.60 -8.62
N CYS A 137 -6.28 10.41 -8.62
CA CYS A 137 -6.15 9.59 -7.43
C CYS A 137 -5.31 10.27 -6.33
N ALA A 138 -4.19 10.89 -6.72
CA ALA A 138 -3.34 11.67 -5.82
C ALA A 138 -4.08 12.89 -5.22
N ARG A 139 -4.88 13.60 -6.03
CA ARG A 139 -5.71 14.71 -5.53
C ARG A 139 -6.78 14.21 -4.56
N GLN A 140 -7.45 13.11 -4.86
CA GLN A 140 -8.47 12.56 -3.98
C GLN A 140 -7.88 12.07 -2.66
N ALA A 141 -6.71 11.43 -2.68
CA ALA A 141 -5.99 11.09 -1.46
C ALA A 141 -5.69 12.35 -0.63
N ARG A 142 -5.22 13.43 -1.25
CA ARG A 142 -5.02 14.74 -0.58
C ARG A 142 -6.29 15.26 0.06
N ASP A 143 -7.40 15.29 -0.68
CA ASP A 143 -8.66 15.82 -0.20
C ASP A 143 -9.21 14.97 0.96
N LEU A 144 -9.04 13.65 0.89
CA LEU A 144 -9.44 12.71 1.94
C LEU A 144 -8.65 12.91 3.24
N ILE A 145 -7.33 13.15 3.14
CA ILE A 145 -6.46 13.42 4.30
C ILE A 145 -6.88 14.68 5.06
N LEU A 146 -7.47 15.67 4.36
CA LEU A 146 -7.88 16.94 4.97
C LEU A 146 -9.19 16.87 5.76
N LEU A 147 -9.90 15.75 5.72
CA LEU A 147 -11.13 15.54 6.50
C LEU A 147 -10.81 15.27 7.98
N ASP A 148 -11.81 15.43 8.85
CA ASP A 148 -11.67 15.08 10.27
C ASP A 148 -11.78 13.57 10.47
N HIS A 149 -10.65 12.95 10.82
CA HIS A 149 -10.54 11.52 11.12
C HIS A 149 -10.24 11.22 12.58
N SER A 150 -10.47 12.18 13.49
CA SER A 150 -10.11 12.09 14.91
C SER A 150 -10.59 10.82 15.62
N ARG A 151 -11.71 10.24 15.19
CA ARG A 151 -12.25 8.98 15.72
C ARG A 151 -11.41 7.78 15.28
N ALA A 152 -11.07 7.71 14.00
CA ALA A 152 -10.24 6.65 13.41
C ALA A 152 -8.80 6.75 13.94
N ASP A 153 -8.25 7.97 14.00
CA ASP A 153 -6.94 8.24 14.61
C ASP A 153 -6.90 7.84 16.08
N GLY A 154 -7.97 8.13 16.83
CA GLY A 154 -8.10 7.71 18.23
C GLY A 154 -8.13 6.19 18.42
N LEU A 155 -8.67 5.44 17.44
CA LEU A 155 -8.64 3.98 17.43
C LEU A 155 -7.22 3.47 17.13
N LEU A 156 -6.57 3.99 16.08
CA LEU A 156 -5.19 3.68 15.73
C LEU A 156 -4.25 3.95 16.90
N ASP A 157 -4.35 5.13 17.51
CA ASP A 157 -3.56 5.51 18.68
C ASP A 157 -3.74 4.49 19.81
N ARG A 158 -4.97 4.02 20.06
CA ARG A 158 -5.22 3.05 21.13
C ARG A 158 -4.59 1.68 20.86
N ILE A 159 -4.45 1.28 19.61
CA ILE A 159 -3.94 -0.05 19.22
C ILE A 159 -2.41 -0.02 19.02
N LEU A 160 -1.91 1.07 18.45
CA LEU A 160 -0.49 1.27 18.18
C LEU A 160 0.28 1.72 19.45
N SER A 161 -0.31 2.58 20.30
CA SER A 161 0.38 3.16 21.48
C SER A 161 0.70 2.22 22.65
N PRO A 162 -0.09 1.18 23.01
CA PRO A 162 0.27 0.22 24.07
C PRO A 162 1.58 -0.50 23.79
N THR A 163 1.99 -0.53 22.52
CA THR A 163 3.27 -1.06 22.07
C THR A 163 4.45 -0.15 22.40
N ILE A 164 4.22 1.10 22.82
CA ILE A 164 5.27 2.12 22.87
C ILE A 164 5.54 2.66 24.29
N PHE A 165 4.56 2.90 25.19
CA PHE A 165 4.86 3.30 26.59
C PHE A 165 3.73 3.02 27.61
N SER A 166 4.11 2.60 28.83
CA SER A 166 3.23 2.22 29.95
C SER A 166 2.66 3.38 30.79
N THR A 167 2.85 4.66 30.43
CA THR A 167 2.42 5.81 31.25
C THR A 167 1.74 6.96 30.49
N GLN A 168 0.86 7.69 31.19
CA GLN A 168 -0.06 8.72 30.66
C GLN A 168 0.65 9.99 30.13
N THR A 169 1.85 10.31 30.64
CA THR A 169 2.63 11.50 30.28
C THR A 169 3.28 11.39 28.89
N ASN A 170 3.74 10.20 28.50
CA ASN A 170 4.35 9.95 27.19
C ASN A 170 3.34 10.05 26.03
N ARG A 171 2.07 9.74 26.29
CA ARG A 171 0.98 9.85 25.31
C ARG A 171 0.67 11.28 24.86
N ARG A 172 0.98 12.30 25.68
CA ARG A 172 0.72 13.71 25.34
C ARG A 172 1.84 14.30 24.48
N ILE A 173 3.08 13.89 24.74
CA ILE A 173 4.26 14.27 23.96
C ILE A 173 4.22 13.61 22.57
N PHE A 174 3.81 12.32 22.50
CA PHE A 174 3.60 11.62 21.22
C PHE A 174 2.53 12.29 20.36
N ARG A 175 1.34 12.59 20.91
CA ARG A 175 0.28 13.32 20.19
C ARG A 175 0.74 14.67 19.64
N GLY A 176 1.55 15.42 20.40
CA GLY A 176 2.16 16.66 19.93
C GLY A 176 3.17 16.47 18.78
N MET A 177 3.86 15.32 18.72
CA MET A 177 4.78 14.98 17.62
C MET A 177 4.06 14.44 16.38
N VAL A 178 2.95 13.70 16.55
CA VAL A 178 2.09 13.25 15.44
C VAL A 178 1.51 14.46 14.71
N HIS A 179 0.85 15.38 15.42
CA HIS A 179 0.29 16.59 14.82
C HIS A 179 1.32 17.54 14.20
N ALA A 180 2.57 17.56 14.68
CA ALA A 180 3.62 18.41 14.12
C ALA A 180 4.26 17.81 12.85
N ALA A 181 4.50 16.50 12.83
CA ALA A 181 5.01 15.82 11.64
C ALA A 181 3.90 15.51 10.60
N ASP A 182 2.63 15.61 10.98
CA ASP A 182 1.43 15.73 10.12
C ASP A 182 1.38 17.02 9.28
N SER A 183 2.50 17.73 9.09
CA SER A 183 2.56 18.85 8.13
C SER A 183 3.75 18.70 7.17
N GLU A 184 4.91 18.29 7.68
CA GLU A 184 6.13 18.08 6.90
C GLU A 184 6.21 16.71 6.21
N SER A 185 5.55 15.66 6.73
CA SER A 185 5.52 14.34 6.08
C SER A 185 4.61 14.36 4.85
N TRP A 186 3.46 15.03 4.92
CA TRP A 186 2.52 15.14 3.79
C TRP A 186 3.08 15.94 2.62
N GLN A 187 3.79 17.05 2.87
CA GLN A 187 4.44 17.82 1.80
C GLN A 187 5.51 16.99 1.06
N ARG A 188 6.12 16.00 1.73
CA ARG A 188 7.08 15.08 1.12
C ARG A 188 6.40 13.93 0.35
N ILE A 189 5.28 13.41 0.83
CA ILE A 189 4.44 12.44 0.08
C ILE A 189 4.02 13.03 -1.28
N PHE A 190 3.65 14.31 -1.30
CA PHE A 190 3.22 14.99 -2.52
C PHE A 190 4.36 15.64 -3.32
N GLY A 191 5.61 15.54 -2.83
CA GLY A 191 6.77 16.29 -3.32
C GLY A 191 7.59 15.61 -4.42
N LEU A 192 7.22 14.42 -4.89
CA LEU A 192 7.97 13.70 -5.92
C LEU A 192 7.17 13.57 -7.21
N MET A 193 7.03 14.69 -7.93
CA MET A 193 6.77 14.64 -9.36
C MET A 193 7.77 15.50 -10.12
N THR A 194 8.18 14.94 -11.26
CA THR A 194 8.99 15.53 -12.34
C THR A 194 10.50 15.27 -12.27
N GLU A 195 10.91 14.03 -12.47
CA GLU A 195 12.20 13.76 -13.11
C GLU A 195 11.99 12.82 -14.31
N ASN A 196 12.57 13.20 -15.45
CA ASN A 196 12.64 12.39 -16.68
C ASN A 196 13.05 10.95 -16.31
N SER A 197 12.13 10.01 -16.49
CA SER A 197 12.38 8.64 -16.06
C SER A 197 13.44 7.99 -16.93
N ARG A 198 14.53 7.54 -16.31
CA ARG A 198 15.54 6.69 -16.94
C ARG A 198 15.04 5.26 -17.19
N TRP A 199 14.00 4.82 -16.46
CA TRP A 199 13.52 3.45 -16.45
C TRP A 199 12.05 3.38 -16.83
N ASP A 200 11.76 2.56 -17.82
CA ASP A 200 10.42 2.41 -18.36
C ASP A 200 9.57 1.44 -17.53
N LEU A 201 8.27 1.70 -17.42
CA LEU A 201 7.29 0.83 -16.77
C LEU A 201 6.13 0.64 -17.75
N PRO A 202 6.02 -0.52 -18.42
CA PRO A 202 4.99 -0.73 -19.43
C PRO A 202 3.57 -0.66 -18.87
N ASP A 203 2.64 -0.08 -19.60
CA ASP A 203 1.23 0.03 -19.20
C ASP A 203 0.57 -1.36 -18.99
N ALA A 204 1.01 -2.37 -19.75
CA ALA A 204 0.56 -3.74 -19.55
C ALA A 204 0.97 -4.31 -18.17
N ASP A 205 2.15 -3.93 -17.66
CA ASP A 205 2.57 -4.32 -16.31
C ASP A 205 1.75 -3.58 -15.26
N VAL A 206 1.50 -2.27 -15.45
CA VAL A 206 0.64 -1.47 -14.56
C VAL A 206 -0.74 -2.11 -14.43
N GLY A 207 -1.39 -2.43 -15.55
CA GLY A 207 -2.69 -3.09 -15.56
C GLY A 207 -2.70 -4.40 -14.78
N ARG A 208 -1.70 -5.26 -15.00
CA ARG A 208 -1.59 -6.55 -14.27
C ARG A 208 -1.45 -6.38 -12.76
N TYR A 209 -0.62 -5.43 -12.30
CA TYR A 209 -0.46 -5.18 -10.87
C TYR A 209 -1.71 -4.54 -10.25
N VAL A 210 -2.40 -3.65 -10.97
CA VAL A 210 -3.70 -3.10 -10.55
C VAL A 210 -4.72 -4.24 -10.38
N GLU A 211 -4.87 -5.10 -11.39
CA GLU A 211 -5.81 -6.23 -11.34
C GLU A 211 -5.50 -7.18 -10.19
N GLN A 212 -4.22 -7.56 -9.99
CA GLN A 212 -3.84 -8.47 -8.92
C GLN A 212 -4.03 -7.85 -7.53
N SER A 213 -3.74 -6.55 -7.37
CA SER A 213 -3.95 -5.83 -6.11
C SER A 213 -5.44 -5.75 -5.79
N TYR A 214 -6.28 -5.44 -6.80
CA TYR A 214 -7.73 -5.43 -6.67
C TYR A 214 -8.29 -6.82 -6.34
N ASP A 215 -7.91 -7.86 -7.09
CA ASP A 215 -8.30 -9.24 -6.83
C ASP A 215 -7.98 -9.65 -5.39
N SER A 216 -6.80 -9.25 -4.90
CA SER A 216 -6.35 -9.54 -3.53
C SER A 216 -7.21 -8.81 -2.49
N ILE A 217 -7.59 -7.55 -2.74
CA ILE A 217 -8.52 -6.82 -1.86
C ILE A 217 -9.87 -7.54 -1.80
N ILE A 218 -10.46 -7.88 -2.93
CA ILE A 218 -11.77 -8.55 -2.97
C ILE A 218 -11.70 -9.92 -2.29
N ASP A 219 -10.69 -10.73 -2.63
CA ASP A 219 -10.48 -12.05 -2.01
C ASP A 219 -10.34 -11.94 -0.48
N PHE A 220 -9.61 -10.94 0.01
CA PHE A 220 -9.51 -10.67 1.44
C PHE A 220 -10.84 -10.25 2.06
N LEU A 221 -11.56 -9.30 1.46
CA LEU A 221 -12.85 -8.83 2.00
C LEU A 221 -13.95 -9.91 1.99
N VAL A 222 -13.82 -10.93 1.14
CA VAL A 222 -14.73 -12.08 1.08
C VAL A 222 -14.29 -13.20 2.04
N HIS A 223 -13.00 -13.50 2.12
CA HIS A 223 -12.49 -14.73 2.74
C HIS A 223 -11.61 -14.51 3.99
N PHE A 224 -11.23 -13.27 4.30
CA PHE A 224 -10.36 -12.88 5.41
C PHE A 224 -9.09 -13.74 5.50
N ASP A 225 -8.87 -14.46 6.60
CA ASP A 225 -7.69 -15.27 6.90
C ASP A 225 -7.52 -16.49 5.98
N ARG A 226 -8.56 -16.83 5.20
CA ARG A 226 -8.51 -17.88 4.19
C ARG A 226 -8.14 -17.37 2.79
N SER A 227 -8.02 -16.06 2.62
CA SER A 227 -7.65 -15.44 1.34
C SER A 227 -6.20 -15.74 0.95
N SER A 228 -5.91 -15.64 -0.35
CA SER A 228 -4.57 -15.74 -0.91
C SER A 228 -3.59 -14.69 -0.35
N PRO A 229 -3.90 -13.38 -0.32
CA PRO A 229 -2.95 -12.37 0.17
C PRO A 229 -2.61 -12.52 1.66
N TYR A 230 -3.47 -13.16 2.47
CA TYR A 230 -3.17 -13.38 3.89
C TYR A 230 -1.96 -14.27 4.15
N LYS A 231 -1.55 -15.08 3.15
CA LYS A 231 -0.35 -15.92 3.20
C LYS A 231 0.94 -15.13 2.95
N LEU A 232 0.81 -13.91 2.46
CA LEU A 232 1.93 -13.02 2.15
C LEU A 232 2.11 -12.00 3.28
N ASP A 233 3.33 -11.55 3.47
CA ASP A 233 3.67 -10.49 4.41
C ASP A 233 3.41 -9.12 3.74
N PRO A 234 2.46 -8.30 4.24
CA PRO A 234 2.18 -6.98 3.66
C PRO A 234 3.38 -6.04 3.73
N SER A 235 4.33 -6.24 4.64
CA SER A 235 5.56 -5.44 4.68
C SER A 235 6.61 -5.90 3.66
N GLY A 236 6.51 -7.14 3.19
CA GLY A 236 7.43 -7.77 2.24
C GLY A 236 8.90 -7.74 2.67
N ASP A 237 9.18 -7.71 3.97
CA ASP A 237 10.53 -7.55 4.52
C ASP A 237 11.52 -8.57 3.93
N ASP A 238 11.09 -9.82 3.75
CA ASP A 238 11.90 -10.88 3.15
C ASP A 238 12.16 -10.65 1.66
N ALA A 239 11.13 -10.28 0.88
CA ALA A 239 11.26 -10.05 -0.55
C ALA A 239 12.16 -8.84 -0.83
N LEU A 240 11.95 -7.73 -0.09
CA LEU A 240 12.76 -6.51 -0.19
C LEU A 240 14.23 -6.76 0.18
N ARG A 241 14.50 -7.57 1.22
CA ARG A 241 15.87 -8.00 1.56
C ARG A 241 16.49 -8.87 0.47
N ARG A 242 15.73 -9.83 -0.06
CA ARG A 242 16.20 -10.75 -1.13
C ARG A 242 16.52 -10.02 -2.43
N ALA A 243 15.81 -8.95 -2.79
CA ALA A 243 16.04 -8.20 -4.03
C ALA A 243 17.51 -7.77 -4.20
N LYS A 244 18.16 -7.34 -3.11
CA LYS A 244 19.59 -6.97 -3.12
C LYS A 244 20.52 -8.16 -3.36
N GLN A 245 20.19 -9.31 -2.77
CA GLN A 245 20.97 -10.55 -2.89
C GLN A 245 20.89 -11.07 -4.32
N VAL A 246 19.67 -11.19 -4.85
CA VAL A 246 19.38 -11.59 -6.23
C VAL A 246 20.19 -10.75 -7.22
N ARG A 247 20.13 -9.42 -7.10
CA ARG A 247 20.91 -8.53 -7.97
C ARG A 247 22.42 -8.80 -7.88
N ARG A 248 22.97 -8.89 -6.66
CA ARG A 248 24.41 -9.07 -6.43
C ARG A 248 24.91 -10.39 -7.00
N GLU A 249 24.13 -11.46 -6.85
CA GLU A 249 24.48 -12.80 -7.34
C GLU A 249 24.40 -12.87 -8.85
N ALA A 250 23.29 -12.42 -9.45
CA ALA A 250 23.09 -12.43 -10.89
C ALA A 250 24.12 -11.55 -11.65
N LEU A 251 24.50 -10.39 -11.09
CA LEU A 251 25.54 -9.54 -11.68
C LEU A 251 26.91 -10.23 -11.73
N ARG A 252 27.23 -11.09 -10.75
CA ARG A 252 28.50 -11.82 -10.72
C ARG A 252 28.57 -12.94 -11.74
N THR A 253 27.42 -13.55 -12.05
CA THR A 253 27.35 -14.78 -12.86
C THR A 253 26.94 -14.53 -14.31
N GLY A 254 26.22 -13.45 -14.61
CA GLY A 254 25.68 -13.23 -15.96
C GLY A 254 25.30 -11.79 -16.32
N GLY A 255 25.71 -10.80 -15.53
CA GLY A 255 25.48 -9.39 -15.86
C GLY A 255 24.00 -8.96 -15.84
N PRO A 256 23.64 -7.85 -16.52
CA PRO A 256 22.30 -7.25 -16.42
C PRO A 256 21.15 -8.12 -16.91
N GLU A 257 21.32 -8.93 -17.96
CA GLU A 257 20.25 -9.81 -18.45
C GLU A 257 19.90 -10.87 -17.41
N ARG A 258 20.92 -11.48 -16.80
CA ARG A 258 20.71 -12.47 -15.73
C ARG A 258 19.99 -11.88 -14.52
N VAL A 259 20.21 -10.60 -14.22
CA VAL A 259 19.48 -9.89 -13.16
C VAL A 259 18.00 -9.80 -13.48
N ARG A 260 17.63 -9.51 -14.73
CA ARG A 260 16.22 -9.45 -15.15
C ARG A 260 15.56 -10.82 -15.08
N GLU A 261 16.23 -11.87 -15.57
CA GLU A 261 15.75 -13.24 -15.49
C GLU A 261 15.49 -13.67 -14.04
N GLU A 262 16.46 -13.46 -13.15
CA GLU A 262 16.35 -13.88 -11.76
C GLU A 262 15.33 -13.02 -10.98
N ALA A 263 15.24 -11.72 -11.29
CA ALA A 263 14.22 -10.86 -10.70
C ALA A 263 12.80 -11.29 -11.11
N GLU A 264 12.60 -11.68 -12.37
CA GLU A 264 11.32 -12.22 -12.85
C GLU A 264 11.03 -13.59 -12.20
N ALA A 265 12.02 -14.47 -12.09
CA ALA A 265 11.82 -15.78 -11.49
C ALA A 265 11.47 -15.70 -10.00
N GLN A 266 12.06 -14.76 -9.26
CA GLN A 266 11.91 -14.64 -7.80
C GLN A 266 10.73 -13.75 -7.39
N PHE A 267 10.45 -12.68 -8.13
CA PHE A 267 9.49 -11.65 -7.77
C PHE A 267 8.42 -11.41 -8.83
N GLY A 268 8.49 -12.11 -9.96
CA GLY A 268 7.47 -12.01 -11.01
C GLY A 268 6.07 -12.22 -10.44
N LEU A 269 5.13 -11.42 -10.94
CA LEU A 269 3.74 -11.49 -10.53
C LEU A 269 3.16 -12.85 -10.97
N PRO A 270 2.68 -13.69 -10.04
CA PRO A 270 2.08 -14.97 -10.41
C PRO A 270 0.83 -14.76 -11.27
N THR A 271 0.44 -15.78 -12.03
CA THR A 271 -0.84 -15.74 -12.75
C THR A 271 -2.01 -15.79 -11.75
N SER A 272 -2.83 -14.74 -11.69
CA SER A 272 -4.02 -14.72 -10.83
C SER A 272 -5.01 -15.82 -11.21
N SER A 273 -5.41 -16.62 -10.23
CA SER A 273 -6.56 -17.53 -10.35
C SER A 273 -7.87 -16.93 -9.84
N LEU A 274 -7.84 -15.76 -9.20
CA LEU A 274 -9.00 -15.13 -8.55
C LEU A 274 -9.98 -14.54 -9.56
N GLY A 275 -9.52 -13.62 -10.42
CA GLY A 275 -10.27 -13.17 -11.59
C GLY A 275 -11.44 -12.24 -11.31
N TYR A 276 -11.54 -11.64 -10.12
CA TYR A 276 -12.58 -10.67 -9.78
C TYR A 276 -12.56 -9.47 -10.73
N ALA A 277 -11.36 -8.92 -11.02
CA ALA A 277 -11.17 -7.80 -11.94
C ALA A 277 -11.71 -8.11 -13.35
N ARG A 278 -11.61 -9.36 -13.82
CA ARG A 278 -12.11 -9.77 -15.15
C ARG A 278 -13.62 -9.84 -15.25
N THR A 279 -14.34 -9.82 -14.12
CA THR A 279 -15.81 -9.81 -14.09
C THR A 279 -16.40 -8.41 -14.11
N LEU A 280 -15.56 -7.38 -14.03
CA LEU A 280 -15.99 -5.98 -14.11
C LEU A 280 -16.44 -5.63 -15.52
N GLY A 281 -17.45 -4.75 -15.62
CA GLY A 281 -17.97 -4.29 -16.91
C GLY A 281 -16.98 -3.42 -17.70
N GLU A 282 -16.01 -2.83 -17.01
CA GLU A 282 -14.93 -2.03 -17.59
C GLU A 282 -13.60 -2.44 -16.94
N PRO A 283 -12.48 -2.43 -17.69
CA PRO A 283 -11.16 -2.69 -17.12
C PRO A 283 -10.80 -1.64 -16.08
N LEU A 284 -10.11 -2.07 -15.01
CA LEU A 284 -9.68 -1.18 -13.94
C LEU A 284 -8.69 -0.12 -14.43
N TYR A 285 -7.83 -0.50 -15.37
CA TYR A 285 -6.80 0.35 -15.91
C TYR A 285 -6.89 0.37 -17.43
N VAL A 286 -6.96 1.57 -17.99
CA VAL A 286 -6.87 1.81 -19.44
C VAL A 286 -5.60 2.63 -19.67
N PRO A 287 -4.66 2.14 -20.50
CA PRO A 287 -3.47 2.88 -20.91
C PRO A 287 -3.83 4.30 -21.37
N SER A 288 -3.15 5.32 -20.86
CA SER A 288 -3.53 6.71 -21.14
C SER A 288 -3.07 7.19 -22.52
N ARG A 289 -2.31 6.42 -23.31
CA ARG A 289 -1.91 6.79 -24.69
C ARG A 289 -1.68 5.60 -25.62
N ASP A 290 -2.06 5.82 -26.88
CA ASP A 290 -1.59 5.12 -28.07
C ASP A 290 -0.04 5.07 -28.10
N ASP A 291 0.53 3.87 -28.06
CA ASP A 291 1.90 3.60 -28.53
C ASP A 291 1.94 3.55 -30.07
N SER A 292 1.37 4.56 -30.73
CA SER A 292 1.56 4.79 -32.16
C SER A 292 2.19 6.16 -32.38
N ASN A 293 3.51 6.24 -32.15
CA ASN A 293 4.48 6.71 -33.16
C ASN A 293 5.93 6.46 -32.72
#